data_AF-X8J2I3-F1
#
_entry.id   AF-X8J2I3-F1
#
_cell.length_a   1.000
_cell.length_b   1.000
_cell.length_c   1.000
_cell.angle_alpha   90.00
_cell.angle_beta   90.00
_cell.angle_gamma   90.00
#
_symmetry.space_group_name_H-M   'P 1'
#
loop_
_entity.id
_entity.type
_entity.pdbx_description
1 polymer ?
#
loop_
_entity_poly.entity_id
_entity_poly.type
_entity_poly.pdbx_seq_one_letter_code
_entity_poly.pdbx_strand_id
1 'polypeptide(L)'
;MHTDRGFKVARYGVIIDQSYPDTLGSPGAGVKISGINFTGTNTITVASSAKGNVEVNCAKGGCTGVWDWAGLKVSGGPSGTILNADIINFKP
;
A
#
# COMPACT_ATOMS: atom_id res chain seq x y z
N MET A 1 -8.43 28.22 14.96
CA MET A 1 -7.87 27.30 13.96
C MET A 1 -8.63 25.99 14.09
N HIS A 2 -9.65 25.78 13.26
CA HIS A 2 -10.45 24.55 13.27
C HIS A 2 -9.67 23.52 12.46
N THR A 3 -9.11 22.50 13.11
CA THR A 3 -8.53 21.36 12.39
C THR A 3 -9.69 20.47 12.00
N ASP A 4 -9.93 20.33 10.70
CA ASP A 4 -10.86 19.35 10.15
C ASP A 4 -10.51 17.97 10.72
N ARG A 5 -11.32 17.48 11.65
CA ARG A 5 -11.28 16.08 12.11
C ARG A 5 -11.93 15.18 11.06
N GLY A 6 -11.54 15.34 9.80
CA GLY A 6 -11.85 14.39 8.74
C GLY A 6 -11.30 13.03 9.14
N PHE A 7 -12.07 11.97 8.93
CA PHE A 7 -11.63 10.61 9.18
C PHE A 7 -10.39 10.31 8.32
N LYS A 8 -9.23 10.16 8.97
CA LYS A 8 -7.95 9.83 8.33
C LYS A 8 -7.58 8.39 8.62
N VAL A 9 -6.96 7.73 7.65
CA VAL A 9 -6.47 6.38 7.84
C VAL A 9 -5.29 6.40 8.82
N ALA A 10 -5.42 5.66 9.93
CA ALA A 10 -4.53 5.81 11.09
C ALA A 10 -3.25 4.94 11.03
N ARG A 11 -3.19 3.93 10.14
CA ARG A 11 -2.06 2.98 10.07
C ARG A 11 -1.44 2.89 8.68
N TYR A 12 -2.20 2.43 7.69
CA TYR A 12 -1.74 2.29 6.30
C TYR A 12 -2.84 2.68 5.34
N GLY A 13 -2.55 3.53 4.34
CA GLY A 13 -3.51 3.85 3.29
C GLY A 13 -3.80 2.63 2.41
N VAL A 14 -2.74 1.99 1.93
CA VAL A 14 -2.77 0.67 1.27
C VAL A 14 -1.76 -0.24 1.98
N ILE A 15 -2.15 -1.49 2.26
CA ILE A 15 -1.24 -2.55 2.69
C ILE A 15 -1.55 -3.84 1.95
N ILE A 16 -0.55 -4.41 1.29
CA ILE A 16 -0.60 -5.74 0.66
C ILE A 16 0.52 -6.56 1.31
N ASP A 17 0.17 -7.53 2.15
CA ASP A 17 1.12 -8.16 3.05
C ASP A 17 0.94 -9.68 3.10
N GLN A 18 2.04 -10.41 2.86
CA GLN A 18 2.08 -11.87 2.91
C GLN A 18 2.67 -12.42 4.22
N SER A 19 2.87 -11.57 5.23
CA SER A 19 3.39 -12.01 6.55
C SER A 19 2.31 -12.37 7.57
N TYR A 20 1.02 -12.34 7.20
CA TYR A 20 -0.06 -12.59 8.16
C TYR A 20 0.15 -13.93 8.92
N PRO A 21 0.01 -13.96 10.26
CA PRO A 21 -0.64 -12.98 11.14
C PRO A 21 0.18 -11.73 11.53
N ASP A 22 1.46 -11.68 11.18
CA ASP A 22 2.28 -10.49 11.41
C ASP A 22 1.95 -9.40 10.39
N THR A 23 2.33 -8.15 10.71
CA THR A 23 2.26 -7.01 9.79
C THR A 23 3.68 -6.58 9.44
N LEU A 24 4.04 -6.63 8.15
CA LEU A 24 5.39 -6.37 7.64
C LEU A 24 6.46 -7.28 8.27
N GLY A 25 6.08 -8.52 8.61
CA GLY A 25 6.96 -9.58 9.08
C GLY A 25 7.63 -10.33 7.93
N SER A 26 7.97 -11.61 8.13
CA SER A 26 8.56 -12.45 7.07
C SER A 26 7.47 -12.99 6.13
N PRO A 27 7.43 -12.57 4.85
CA PRO A 27 6.36 -12.99 3.95
C PRO A 27 6.55 -14.42 3.43
N GLY A 28 5.45 -15.18 3.33
CA GLY A 28 5.40 -16.51 2.72
C GLY A 28 4.91 -16.50 1.27
N ALA A 29 5.48 -17.35 0.40
CA ALA A 29 5.13 -17.41 -1.03
C ALA A 29 4.02 -18.43 -1.39
N GLY A 30 3.35 -19.01 -0.37
CA GLY A 30 2.34 -20.06 -0.53
C GLY A 30 1.02 -19.58 -1.15
N VAL A 31 0.76 -18.27 -1.08
CA VAL A 31 -0.33 -17.61 -1.79
C VAL A 31 0.26 -16.76 -2.90
N LYS A 32 -0.34 -16.79 -4.09
CA LYS A 32 0.04 -15.88 -5.19
C LYS A 32 -0.92 -14.71 -5.24
N ILE A 33 -0.35 -13.50 -5.27
CA ILE A 33 -1.09 -12.25 -5.44
C ILE A 33 -0.70 -11.66 -6.79
N SER A 34 -1.66 -11.35 -7.64
CA SER A 34 -1.36 -10.91 -9.01
C SER A 34 -2.38 -9.92 -9.55
N GLY A 35 -1.93 -9.02 -10.41
CA GLY A 35 -2.80 -8.13 -11.20
C GLY A 35 -3.60 -7.13 -10.36
N ILE A 36 -3.03 -6.63 -9.25
CA ILE A 36 -3.71 -5.66 -8.40
C ILE A 36 -3.60 -4.27 -9.01
N ASN A 37 -4.70 -3.74 -9.54
CA ASN A 37 -4.73 -2.44 -10.21
C ASN A 37 -5.70 -1.49 -9.50
N PHE A 38 -5.31 -0.21 -9.41
CA PHE A 38 -6.21 0.86 -8.99
C PHE A 38 -6.74 1.56 -10.23
N THR A 39 -7.93 1.18 -10.67
CA THR A 39 -8.59 1.78 -11.85
C THR A 39 -9.40 3.02 -11.46
N GLY A 40 -9.52 3.99 -12.37
CA GLY A 40 -10.25 5.23 -12.11
C GLY A 40 -9.47 6.20 -11.22
N THR A 41 -10.15 6.96 -10.36
CA THR A 41 -9.50 7.86 -9.39
C THR A 41 -9.81 7.42 -7.96
N ASN A 42 -8.77 7.06 -7.21
CA ASN A 42 -8.84 6.61 -5.82
C ASN A 42 -7.95 7.54 -4.99
N THR A 43 -8.54 8.31 -4.08
CA THR A 43 -7.81 9.27 -3.24
C THR A 43 -7.86 8.85 -1.78
N ILE A 44 -6.69 8.70 -1.16
CA ILE A 44 -6.55 8.33 0.25
C ILE A 44 -5.75 9.41 0.99
N THR A 45 -6.31 9.90 2.09
CA THR A 45 -5.60 10.80 3.02
C THR A 45 -5.25 10.06 4.30
N VAL A 46 -3.97 9.94 4.56
CA VAL A 46 -3.40 9.20 5.68
C VAL A 46 -3.03 10.16 6.81
N ALA A 47 -3.24 9.74 8.06
CA ALA A 47 -2.83 10.54 9.22
C ALA A 47 -1.30 10.71 9.23
N SER A 48 -0.79 11.87 9.65
CA SER A 48 0.66 12.11 9.75
C SER A 48 1.36 11.14 10.71
N SER A 49 0.62 10.60 11.69
CA SER A 49 1.09 9.60 12.66
C SER A 49 0.99 8.15 12.16
N ALA A 50 0.56 7.94 10.92
CA ALA A 50 0.45 6.60 10.36
C ALA A 50 1.81 5.92 10.21
N LYS A 51 1.79 4.61 9.99
CA LYS A 51 2.98 3.78 9.86
C LYS A 51 3.56 3.83 8.45
N GLY A 52 2.72 3.94 7.43
CA GLY A 52 3.12 4.11 6.04
C GLY A 52 1.92 4.53 5.19
N ASN A 53 2.14 5.24 4.10
CA ASN A 53 1.06 5.63 3.19
C ASN A 53 0.63 4.44 2.31
N VAL A 54 1.60 3.67 1.81
CA VAL A 54 1.46 2.51 0.93
C VAL A 54 2.55 1.49 1.25
N GLU A 55 2.15 0.28 1.63
CA GLU A 55 3.05 -0.83 1.93
C GLU A 55 2.75 -2.04 1.05
N VAL A 56 3.80 -2.66 0.53
CA VAL A 56 3.74 -3.98 -0.12
C VAL A 56 4.84 -4.85 0.46
N ASN A 57 4.48 -5.94 1.13
CA ASN A 57 5.39 -6.91 1.71
C ASN A 57 5.13 -8.29 1.11
N CYS A 58 5.63 -8.51 -0.10
CA CYS A 58 5.51 -9.79 -0.78
C CYS A 58 6.75 -10.66 -0.59
N ALA A 59 6.55 -11.97 -0.55
CA ALA A 59 7.64 -12.92 -0.68
C ALA A 59 8.19 -12.87 -2.11
N LYS A 60 9.46 -13.25 -2.30
CA LYS A 60 10.03 -13.36 -3.64
C LYS A 60 9.19 -14.32 -4.49
N GLY A 61 8.70 -13.83 -5.63
CA GLY A 61 7.79 -14.58 -6.51
C GLY A 61 6.41 -14.85 -5.91
N GLY A 62 6.06 -14.23 -4.78
CA GLY A 62 4.72 -14.27 -4.18
C GLY A 62 3.76 -13.28 -4.84
N CYS A 63 4.28 -12.11 -5.25
CA CYS A 63 3.55 -11.15 -6.04
C CYS A 63 4.03 -11.18 -7.50
N THR A 64 3.09 -11.26 -8.43
CA THR A 64 3.37 -11.47 -9.86
C THR A 64 2.53 -10.57 -10.75
N GLY A 65 2.98 -10.45 -12.01
CA GLY A 65 2.42 -9.51 -12.98
C GLY A 65 2.84 -8.07 -12.70
N VAL A 66 2.51 -7.19 -13.65
CA VAL A 66 2.71 -5.76 -13.54
C VAL A 66 1.44 -5.13 -13.01
N TRP A 67 1.56 -4.30 -11.97
CA TRP A 67 0.43 -3.65 -11.30
C TRP A 67 0.38 -2.18 -11.71
N ASP A 68 -0.66 -1.79 -12.44
CA ASP A 68 -0.87 -0.40 -12.86
C ASP A 68 -1.64 0.37 -11.79
N TRP A 69 -0.92 1.25 -11.12
CA TRP A 69 -1.42 2.05 -10.00
C TRP A 69 -1.63 3.51 -10.38
N ALA A 70 -1.78 3.82 -11.67
CA ALA A 70 -2.07 5.17 -12.17
C ALA A 70 -3.29 5.83 -11.49
N GLY A 71 -4.28 5.04 -11.08
CA GLY A 71 -5.49 5.54 -10.42
C GLY A 71 -5.38 5.73 -8.91
N LEU A 72 -4.21 5.46 -8.29
CA LEU A 72 -4.01 5.63 -6.85
C LEU A 72 -3.31 6.96 -6.55
N LYS A 73 -3.96 7.79 -5.72
CA LYS A 73 -3.39 9.03 -5.16
C LYS A 73 -3.41 8.94 -3.64
N VAL A 74 -2.24 8.97 -3.02
CA VAL A 74 -2.11 8.96 -1.56
C VAL A 74 -1.45 10.24 -1.09
N SER A 75 -1.87 10.76 0.05
CA SER A 75 -1.30 11.96 0.66
C SER A 75 -1.27 11.84 2.18
N GLY A 76 -0.36 12.59 2.81
CA GLY A 76 -0.11 12.50 4.25
C GLY A 76 0.60 11.20 4.64
N GLY A 77 0.90 11.07 5.93
CA GLY A 77 1.72 9.96 6.46
C GLY A 77 3.14 9.91 5.88
N PRO A 78 4.01 9.04 6.43
CA PRO A 78 5.30 8.74 5.82
C PRO A 78 5.15 7.81 4.62
N SER A 79 6.11 7.82 3.69
CA SER A 79 6.18 6.83 2.62
C SER A 79 6.42 5.43 3.19
N GLY A 80 5.68 4.44 2.68
CA GLY A 80 5.96 3.03 2.99
C GLY A 80 6.96 2.40 2.01
N THR A 81 7.07 1.07 2.04
CA THR A 81 7.99 0.28 1.23
C THR A 81 7.25 -0.62 0.25
N ILE A 82 7.78 -0.78 -0.96
CA ILE A 82 7.31 -1.76 -1.94
C ILE A 82 8.36 -2.85 -2.07
N LEU A 83 8.04 -4.05 -1.58
CA LEU A 83 8.91 -5.22 -1.61
C LEU A 83 8.33 -6.30 -2.54
N ASN A 84 9.14 -6.72 -3.52
CA ASN A 84 8.87 -7.85 -4.43
C ASN A 84 7.55 -7.74 -5.22
N ALA A 85 7.15 -6.54 -5.63
CA ALA A 85 6.06 -6.31 -6.58
C ALA A 85 6.52 -5.35 -7.68
N ASP A 86 6.05 -5.59 -8.91
CA ASP A 86 6.32 -4.71 -10.05
C ASP A 86 5.15 -3.74 -10.22
N ILE A 87 5.37 -2.48 -9.84
CA ILE A 87 4.35 -1.42 -9.84
C ILE A 87 4.77 -0.33 -10.81
N ILE A 88 3.86 0.02 -11.71
CA ILE A 88 4.04 1.12 -12.67
C ILE A 88 3.03 2.23 -12.40
N ASN A 89 3.36 3.43 -12.88
CA ASN A 89 2.53 4.63 -12.84
C ASN A 89 2.08 5.11 -11.45
N PHE A 90 2.60 4.52 -10.38
CA PHE A 90 2.43 5.04 -9.03
C PHE A 90 3.45 6.15 -8.76
N LYS A 91 2.97 7.25 -8.17
CA LYS A 91 3.81 8.37 -7.71
C LYS A 91 3.49 8.63 -6.24
N PRO A 92 4.38 8.24 -5.31
CA PRO A 92 4.16 8.42 -3.87
C PRO A 92 4.17 9.89 -3.45
#